data_AF-A0A363U072-F1
#
_entry.id   AF-A0A363U072-F1
#
_cell.length_a   1.000
_cell.length_b   1.000
_cell.length_c   1.000
_cell.angle_alpha   90.00
_cell.angle_beta   90.00
_cell.angle_gamma   90.00
#
_symmetry.space_group_name_H-M   'P 1'
#
loop_
_entity.id
_entity.type
_entity.pdbx_description
1 polymer ?
#
loop_
_entity_poly.entity_id
_entity_poly.type
_entity_poly.pdbx_seq_one_letter_code
_entity_poly.pdbx_strand_id
1 'polypeptide(L)' 'MAAGCATANAIQNARASLDRAKAAGADTKAPYEYYSAEAYLKKADIQAEKGDCRAVKAYAKDSMDFSAKALQLSAGGVK' A
#
# COMPACT_ATOMS: atom_id res chain seq x y z
N MET A 1 24.03 7.18 2.49
CA MET A 1 23.38 5.86 2.30
C MET A 1 22.18 5.57 3.22
N ALA A 2 21.79 6.44 4.16
CA ALA A 2 20.66 6.15 5.08
C ALA A 2 19.24 6.33 4.49
N ALA A 3 19.08 7.10 3.42
CA ALA A 3 17.75 7.43 2.87
C ALA A 3 17.06 6.23 2.19
N GLY A 4 17.83 5.37 1.51
CA GLY A 4 17.32 4.18 0.82
C GLY A 4 16.79 3.08 1.73
N CYS A 5 17.28 3.01 2.98
CA CYS A 5 16.86 1.97 3.93
C CYS A 5 15.45 2.24 4.49
N ALA A 6 15.10 3.52 4.72
CA ALA A 6 13.79 3.89 5.24
C ALA A 6 12.68 3.81 4.18
N THR A 7 12.99 4.08 2.92
CA THR A 7 12.05 3.97 1.79
C THR A 7 11.76 2.52 1.44
N ALA A 8 12.78 1.65 1.42
CA ALA A 8 12.60 0.22 1.22
C ALA A 8 11.67 -0.38 2.28
N ASN A 9 11.84 -0.01 3.55
CA ASN A 9 10.98 -0.46 4.63
C ASN A 9 9.52 0.03 4.47
N ALA A 10 9.32 1.26 3.99
CA ALA A 10 7.96 1.78 3.74
C ALA A 10 7.25 1.01 2.62
N ILE A 11 7.95 0.72 1.52
CA ILE A 11 7.42 -0.06 0.40
C ILE A 11 7.11 -1.50 0.83
N GLN A 12 8.01 -2.13 1.60
CA GLN A 12 7.78 -3.48 2.14
C GLN A 12 6.55 -3.54 3.04
N ASN A 13 6.36 -2.56 3.93
CA ASN A 13 5.18 -2.50 4.80
C ASN A 13 3.88 -2.28 4.02
N ALA A 14 3.90 -1.42 3.02
CA ALA A 14 2.76 -1.19 2.13
C ALA A 14 2.40 -2.46 1.35
N ARG A 15 3.41 -3.18 0.82
CA ARG A 15 3.21 -4.46 0.13
C ARG A 15 2.65 -5.54 1.05
N ALA A 16 3.14 -5.63 2.29
CA ALA A 16 2.59 -6.57 3.28
C ALA A 16 1.13 -6.24 3.64
N SER A 17 0.76 -4.96 3.69
CA SER A 17 -0.62 -4.54 3.93
C SER A 17 -1.54 -4.92 2.77
N LEU A 18 -1.07 -4.71 1.53
CA LEU A 18 -1.79 -5.10 0.32
C LEU A 18 -2.01 -6.62 0.25
N ASP A 19 -0.97 -7.40 0.59
CA ASP A 19 -1.03 -8.86 0.60
C ASP A 19 -2.06 -9.39 1.61
N ARG A 20 -2.11 -8.80 2.81
CA ARG A 20 -3.15 -9.10 3.81
C ARG A 20 -4.55 -8.76 3.31
N ALA A 21 -4.71 -7.62 2.64
CA ALA A 21 -6.00 -7.23 2.05
C ALA A 21 -6.41 -8.24 0.97
N LYS A 22 -5.49 -8.65 0.09
CA LYS A 22 -5.73 -9.69 -0.91
C LYS A 22 -6.12 -11.02 -0.28
N ALA A 23 -5.41 -11.45 0.76
CA ALA A 23 -5.71 -12.69 1.49
C ALA A 23 -7.11 -12.67 2.13
N ALA A 24 -7.61 -11.49 2.51
CA ALA A 24 -8.99 -11.29 2.98
C ALA A 24 -10.04 -11.24 1.85
N GLY A 25 -9.63 -11.35 0.58
CA GLY A 25 -10.48 -11.26 -0.60
C GLY A 25 -10.77 -9.83 -1.05
N ALA A 26 -9.90 -8.87 -0.75
CA ALA A 26 -10.13 -7.47 -1.11
C ALA A 26 -10.11 -7.17 -2.59
N ASP A 27 -9.44 -8.00 -3.40
CA ASP A 27 -9.52 -7.90 -4.85
C ASP A 27 -10.94 -8.14 -5.39
N THR A 28 -11.79 -8.85 -4.63
CA THR A 28 -13.19 -9.13 -5.01
C THR A 28 -14.21 -8.31 -4.23
N LYS A 29 -14.01 -8.12 -2.93
CA LYS A 29 -14.96 -7.43 -2.04
C LYS A 29 -14.76 -5.92 -1.99
N ALA A 30 -13.54 -5.46 -2.20
CA ALA A 30 -13.16 -4.04 -2.17
C ALA A 30 -12.18 -3.71 -3.32
N PRO A 31 -12.54 -4.00 -4.58
CA PRO A 31 -11.62 -3.91 -5.71
C PRO A 31 -11.08 -2.49 -5.89
N TYR A 32 -11.91 -1.48 -5.67
CA TYR A 32 -11.50 -0.09 -5.81
C TYR A 32 -10.36 0.26 -4.87
N GLU A 33 -10.49 -0.08 -3.59
CA GLU A 33 -9.48 0.18 -2.56
C GLU A 33 -8.23 -0.69 -2.78
N TYR A 34 -8.41 -1.96 -3.15
CA TYR A 34 -7.30 -2.87 -3.45
C TYR A 34 -6.45 -2.37 -4.63
N TYR A 35 -7.06 -2.07 -5.77
CA TYR A 35 -6.32 -1.58 -6.95
C TYR A 35 -5.77 -0.17 -6.73
N SER A 36 -6.45 0.67 -5.95
CA SER A 36 -5.90 1.97 -5.55
C SER A 36 -4.62 1.79 -4.72
N ALA A 37 -4.66 0.90 -3.72
CA ALA A 37 -3.49 0.59 -2.90
C ALA A 37 -2.32 0.06 -3.74
N GLU A 38 -2.59 -0.81 -4.71
CA GLU A 38 -1.59 -1.35 -5.64
C GLU A 38 -0.97 -0.24 -6.51
N ALA A 39 -1.81 0.66 -7.03
CA ALA A 39 -1.35 1.80 -7.84
C ALA A 39 -0.45 2.75 -7.03
N TYR A 40 -0.79 3.02 -5.76
CA TYR A 40 0.05 3.82 -4.88
C TYR A 40 1.36 3.12 -4.54
N LEU A 41 1.35 1.80 -4.32
CA LEU A 41 2.57 1.02 -4.12
C LEU A 41 3.51 1.16 -5.33
N LYS A 42 2.97 1.03 -6.54
CA LYS A 42 3.73 1.17 -7.79
C LYS A 42 4.30 2.58 -7.95
N LYS A 43 3.55 3.61 -7.57
CA LYS A 43 4.07 5.00 -7.53
C LYS A 43 5.20 5.14 -6.51
N ALA A 44 5.07 4.55 -5.32
CA ALA A 44 6.12 4.58 -4.32
C ALA A 44 7.42 3.93 -4.83
N ASP A 45 7.32 2.82 -5.55
CA ASP A 45 8.46 2.14 -6.18
C ASP A 45 9.17 3.05 -7.20
N ILE A 46 8.43 3.65 -8.12
CA ILE A 46 8.94 4.60 -9.11
C ILE A 46 9.65 5.80 -8.44
N GLN A 47 9.10 6.30 -7.34
CA GLN A 47 9.73 7.41 -6.61
C GLN A 47 10.98 6.97 -5.85
N ALA A 48 11.05 5.72 -5.41
CA ALA A 48 12.27 5.18 -4.80
C ALA A 48 13.39 5.07 -5.85
N GLU A 49 13.07 4.65 -7.07
CA GLU A 49 14.02 4.64 -8.21
C GLU A 49 14.51 6.05 -8.55
N LYS A 50 13.64 7.06 -8.43
CA LYS A 50 13.99 8.48 -8.60
C LYS A 50 14.75 9.09 -7.42
N GLY A 51 14.87 8.37 -6.29
CA GLY A 51 15.48 8.87 -5.06
C GLY A 51 14.60 9.84 -4.26
N ASP A 52 13.33 10.05 -4.62
CA ASP A 52 12.41 10.93 -3.89
C ASP A 52 11.81 10.21 -2.68
N CYS A 53 12.57 10.22 -1.59
CA CYS A 53 12.19 9.55 -0.36
C CYS A 53 10.94 10.13 0.31
N ARG A 54 10.59 11.39 0.02
CA ARG A 54 9.39 12.04 0.59
C ARG A 54 8.16 11.51 -0.12
N ALA A 55 8.20 11.46 -1.45
CA ALA A 55 7.10 10.93 -2.25
C ALA A 55 6.89 9.43 -1.99
N VAL A 56 7.98 8.65 -1.82
CA VAL A 56 7.88 7.23 -1.41
C VAL A 56 7.07 7.08 -0.11
N LYS A 57 7.39 7.86 0.92
CA LYS A 57 6.70 7.77 2.22
C LYS A 57 5.22 8.16 2.10
N ALA A 58 4.91 9.20 1.32
CA ALA A 58 3.54 9.62 1.08
C ALA A 58 2.75 8.51 0.37
N TYR A 59 3.24 8.01 -0.76
CA TYR A 59 2.56 6.97 -1.53
C TYR A 59 2.50 5.62 -0.81
N ALA A 60 3.53 5.24 -0.07
CA ALA A 60 3.50 4.03 0.76
C ALA A 60 2.43 4.16 1.87
N LYS A 61 2.31 5.34 2.49
CA LYS A 61 1.26 5.60 3.48
C LYS A 61 -0.13 5.54 2.86
N ASP A 62 -0.34 6.14 1.68
CA ASP A 62 -1.62 6.07 0.96
C ASP A 62 -1.96 4.62 0.61
N SER A 63 -0.99 3.85 0.09
CA SER A 63 -1.15 2.43 -0.20
C SER A 63 -1.58 1.62 1.03
N MET A 64 -0.99 1.91 2.20
CA MET A 64 -1.38 1.27 3.47
C MET A 64 -2.79 1.66 3.92
N ASP A 65 -3.19 2.94 3.78
CA ASP A 65 -4.52 3.41 4.17
C ASP A 65 -5.62 2.75 3.32
N PHE A 66 -5.39 2.71 2.00
CA PHE A 66 -6.28 2.00 1.08
C PHE A 66 -6.29 0.50 1.35
N SER A 67 -5.13 -0.12 1.62
CA SER A 67 -5.07 -1.55 1.99
C SER A 67 -5.85 -1.85 3.27
N ALA A 68 -5.77 -0.97 4.27
CA ALA A 68 -6.52 -1.10 5.52
C ALA A 68 -8.03 -0.96 5.30
N LYS A 69 -8.45 0.01 4.48
CA LYS A 69 -9.86 0.15 4.05
C LYS A 69 -10.34 -1.07 3.27
N ALA A 70 -9.54 -1.54 2.31
CA ALA A 70 -9.84 -2.71 1.51
C ALA A 70 -10.02 -3.94 2.42
N LEU A 71 -9.11 -4.13 3.39
CA LEU A 71 -9.20 -5.20 4.37
C LEU A 71 -10.45 -5.08 5.25
N GLN A 72 -10.79 -3.88 5.72
CA GLN A 72 -12.00 -3.63 6.53
C GLN A 72 -13.29 -3.93 5.76
N LEU A 73 -13.38 -3.48 4.52
CA LEU A 73 -14.50 -3.77 3.63
C LEU A 73 -14.61 -5.27 3.34
N SER A 74 -13.46 -5.93 3.17
CA SER A 74 -13.39 -7.37 2.85
C SER A 74 -13.66 -8.29 4.02
N ALA A 75 -13.33 -7.85 5.23
CA ALA A 75 -13.65 -8.52 6.48
C ALA A 75 -15.16 -8.47 6.82
N GLY A 76 -15.98 -7.82 5.98
CA GLY A 76 -17.43 -7.85 6.09
C GLY A 76 -18.04 -6.62 6.74
N GLY A 77 -17.33 -5.47 6.76
CA GLY A 77 -17.92 -4.15 7.06
C GLY A 77 -18.92 -4.18 8.21
N VAL A 78 -18.55 -4.76 9.36
CA VAL A 78 -19.47 -4.85 10.49
C VAL A 78 -19.67 -3.46 11.09
N LYS A 79 -20.90 -2.98 11.04
CA LYS A 79 -21.42 -1.93 11.90
C LYS A 79 -22.61 -2.50 12.65
#